data_AF-A0A6C2YRS1-F1
#
_entry.id   AF-A0A6C2YRS1-F1
#
_cell.length_a   1.000
_cell.length_b   1.000
_cell.length_c   1.000
_cell.angle_alpha   90.00
_cell.angle_beta   90.00
_cell.angle_gamma   90.00
#
_symmetry.space_group_name_H-M   'P 1'
#
loop_
_entity.id
_entity.type
_entity.pdbx_description
1 polymer ?
#
loop_
_entity_poly.entity_id
_entity_poly.type
_entity_poly.pdbx_seq_one_letter_code
_entity_poly.pdbx_strand_id
1 'polypeptide(L)'
;MVEPIPSPADRPADPVSYKPLAPLAIVAVSFAGLFLGIVLLMGLAAITSRKPAVVPGLLLMPIASLVLAVLARLRISRSEGTLDGMRLAGIAWWISVLGGLGYLAYIVAFELAIRQQSDTFARKFFSYLNEGDINSAFVMTLDPARRTGVSPRDGLALEAAFGEKLTGFRSSELVRYFQRNPNGVSIDGLGVKAWEQQPTGFDVVQLYRISSGEGQIDVTMPMMGSEGRELVGRQWHINFLGDQAMLGAARFTAYGNAIREVRGNSAEFMRLFFTLMGTRQIEQALLLTLTPDQQQNYVDRVTASMLMAGSLGSAAPRRAPVPLEEFGKSDFLKTDTGSESSAEQRREFFTQIWSLGRIVPGGTASNSPNPTFPEVRLLPDRLQALVDVELSYNESKTYARGRVVMESRSPEILKKLQELAAEAKSNPNTYVDVSKVSFLGRSSRLDWQIVGLQSDLDRVQATGPGGNPGMP
;
A
#
# COMPACT_ATOMS: atom_id res chain seq x y z
N MET A 1 44.50 17.31 100.13
CA MET A 1 43.20 17.35 99.42
C MET A 1 43.46 16.85 98.02
N VAL A 2 42.83 15.74 97.62
CA VAL A 2 42.92 15.18 96.26
C VAL A 2 41.76 15.76 95.48
N GLU A 3 42.06 16.53 94.44
CA GLU A 3 41.06 17.06 93.51
C GLU A 3 40.39 15.89 92.78
N PRO A 4 39.04 15.78 92.77
CA PRO A 4 38.35 14.71 92.08
C PRO A 4 38.62 14.84 90.57
N ILE A 5 39.08 13.75 89.95
CA ILE A 5 39.28 13.66 88.50
C ILE A 5 37.92 13.95 87.85
N PRO A 6 37.83 14.90 86.90
CA PRO A 6 36.58 15.23 86.22
C PRO A 6 35.98 13.97 85.60
N SER A 7 34.68 13.80 85.80
CA SER A 7 33.94 12.68 85.25
C SER A 7 34.14 12.62 83.74
N PRO A 8 34.26 11.44 83.10
CA PRO A 8 34.27 11.32 81.65
C PRO A 8 33.08 12.01 80.96
N ALA A 9 32.00 12.28 81.71
CA ALA A 9 30.84 13.04 81.26
C ALA A 9 31.10 14.55 81.06
N ASP A 10 32.14 15.11 81.67
CA ASP A 10 32.47 16.55 81.62
C ASP A 10 33.56 16.88 80.58
N ARG A 11 34.03 15.89 79.80
CA ARG A 11 34.89 16.20 78.65
C ARG A 11 34.09 17.01 77.64
N PRO A 12 34.54 18.21 77.25
CA PRO A 12 33.91 18.94 76.16
C PRO A 12 33.89 18.01 74.95
N ALA A 13 32.73 17.85 74.32
CA ALA A 13 32.58 16.99 73.15
C ALA A 13 33.73 17.29 72.17
N ASP A 14 34.51 16.27 71.81
CA ASP A 14 35.62 16.43 70.88
C ASP A 14 35.10 17.20 69.66
N PRO A 15 35.77 18.29 69.24
CA PRO A 15 35.29 19.11 68.14
C PRO A 15 35.03 18.19 66.96
N VAL A 16 33.80 18.19 66.43
CA VAL A 16 33.37 17.33 65.33
C VAL A 16 34.40 17.46 64.21
N SER A 17 35.28 16.47 64.11
CA SER A 17 36.39 16.51 63.16
C SER A 17 35.81 16.55 61.77
N TYR A 18 35.99 17.68 61.08
CA TYR A 18 35.48 17.87 59.72
C TYR A 18 36.03 16.77 58.81
N LYS A 19 35.13 16.06 58.11
CA LYS A 19 35.48 15.05 57.12
C LYS A 19 35.15 15.59 55.74
N PRO A 20 36.14 15.76 54.84
CA PRO A 20 35.86 16.21 53.48
C PRO A 20 34.96 15.20 52.75
N LEU A 21 34.00 15.71 51.99
CA LEU A 21 33.14 14.89 51.13
C LEU A 21 33.95 14.34 49.96
N ALA A 22 33.75 13.06 49.64
CA ALA A 22 34.38 12.44 48.48
C ALA A 22 33.91 13.14 47.19
N PRO A 23 34.82 13.71 46.36
CA PRO A 23 34.43 14.47 45.17
C PRO A 23 33.66 13.60 44.16
N LEU A 24 33.99 12.30 44.07
CA LEU A 24 33.26 11.35 43.22
C LEU A 24 31.79 11.18 43.64
N ALA A 25 31.47 11.26 44.94
CA ALA A 25 30.11 11.16 45.43
C ALA A 25 29.29 12.40 45.06
N ILE A 26 29.91 13.58 45.08
CA ILE A 26 29.29 14.85 44.65
C ILE A 26 28.99 14.78 43.15
N VAL A 27 29.98 14.40 42.33
CA VAL A 27 29.77 14.29 40.88
C VAL A 27 28.69 13.24 40.56
N ALA A 28 28.70 12.09 41.23
CA ALA A 28 27.67 11.07 41.05
C ALA A 28 26.25 11.61 41.34
N VAL A 29 26.04 12.27 42.49
CA VAL A 29 24.72 12.81 42.83
C VAL A 29 24.31 13.96 41.91
N SER A 30 25.25 14.75 41.40
CA SER A 30 24.98 15.78 40.38
C SER A 30 24.48 15.18 39.07
N PHE A 31 25.12 14.11 38.55
CA PHE A 31 24.64 13.42 37.35
C PHE A 31 23.28 12.76 37.57
N ALA A 32 23.07 12.08 38.71
CA ALA A 32 21.78 11.50 39.08
C ALA A 32 20.67 12.56 39.16
N GLY A 33 20.96 13.68 39.82
CA GLY A 33 20.03 14.80 39.98
C GLY A 33 19.70 15.47 38.66
N LEU A 34 20.70 15.68 37.79
CA LEU A 34 20.49 16.23 36.45
C LEU A 34 19.63 15.30 35.59
N PHE A 35 19.93 14.01 35.57
CA PHE A 35 19.13 13.01 34.88
C PHE A 35 17.67 13.04 35.35
N LEU A 36 17.45 12.98 36.67
CA LEU A 36 16.11 13.03 37.25
C LEU A 36 15.37 14.33 36.90
N GLY A 37 16.07 15.47 36.97
CA GLY A 37 15.52 16.77 36.58
C GLY A 37 15.10 16.80 35.11
N ILE A 38 15.93 16.29 34.20
CA ILE A 38 15.61 16.21 32.77
C ILE A 38 14.40 15.29 32.53
N VAL A 39 14.36 14.10 33.14
CA VAL A 39 13.22 13.18 33.00
C VAL A 39 11.93 13.81 33.52
N LEU A 40 11.96 14.51 34.65
CA LEU A 40 10.79 15.21 35.21
C LEU A 40 10.31 16.35 34.29
N LEU A 41 11.24 17.16 33.77
CA LEU A 41 10.92 18.22 32.81
C LEU A 41 10.34 17.65 31.51
N MET A 42 10.91 16.56 30.99
CA MET A 42 10.40 15.85 29.82
C MET A 42 9.03 15.25 30.08
N GLY A 43 8.77 14.69 31.27
CA GLY A 43 7.47 14.19 31.67
C GLY A 43 6.41 15.30 31.72
N LEU A 44 6.74 16.45 32.30
CA LEU A 44 5.86 17.62 32.32
C LEU A 44 5.60 18.18 30.91
N ALA A 45 6.65 18.25 30.08
CA ALA A 45 6.55 18.62 28.67
C ALA A 45 5.69 17.61 27.90
N ALA A 46 5.79 16.32 28.17
CA ALA A 46 5.00 15.28 27.52
C ALA A 46 3.51 15.38 27.88
N ILE A 47 3.18 15.71 29.13
CA ILE A 47 1.79 15.94 29.57
C ILE A 47 1.19 17.17 28.85
N THR A 48 1.95 18.26 28.76
CA THR A 48 1.47 19.52 28.17
C THR A 48 1.41 19.50 26.66
N SER A 49 2.40 18.89 26.00
CA SER A 49 2.46 18.76 24.55
C SER A 49 1.66 17.57 24.01
N ARG A 50 1.29 16.60 24.88
CA ARG A 50 0.75 15.28 24.51
C ARG A 50 1.68 14.47 23.60
N LYS A 51 2.97 14.78 23.58
CA LYS A 51 3.98 14.05 22.80
C LYS A 51 4.87 13.24 23.73
N PRO A 52 5.13 11.97 23.45
CA PRO A 52 6.07 11.18 24.23
C PRO A 52 7.48 11.73 24.04
N ALA A 53 8.27 11.75 25.11
CA ALA A 53 9.61 12.30 25.12
C ALA A 53 10.62 11.15 25.26
N VAL A 54 11.03 10.60 24.11
CA VAL A 54 11.94 9.45 24.05
C VAL A 54 13.29 9.92 23.54
N VAL A 55 14.29 9.93 24.42
CA VAL A 55 15.67 10.31 24.09
C VAL A 55 16.59 9.18 24.59
N PRO A 56 16.88 8.17 23.76
CA PRO A 56 17.66 7.00 24.20
C PRO A 56 19.03 7.35 24.79
N GLY A 57 19.68 8.40 24.27
CA GLY A 57 20.97 8.90 24.78
C GLY A 57 20.94 9.36 26.23
N LEU A 58 19.76 9.68 26.79
CA LEU A 58 19.62 10.10 28.18
C LEU A 58 19.98 8.99 29.18
N LEU A 59 19.93 7.71 28.76
CA LEU A 59 20.36 6.57 29.57
C LEU A 59 21.87 6.56 29.88
N LEU A 60 22.69 7.32 29.14
CA LEU A 60 24.12 7.44 29.44
C LEU A 60 24.36 8.14 30.79
N MET A 61 23.48 9.07 31.20
CA MET A 61 23.61 9.78 32.46
C MET A 61 23.46 8.89 33.70
N PRO A 62 22.39 8.07 33.87
CA PRO A 62 22.27 7.17 35.01
C PRO A 62 23.35 6.08 35.00
N ILE A 63 23.80 5.61 33.82
CA ILE A 63 24.93 4.66 33.74
C ILE A 63 26.22 5.31 34.27
N ALA A 64 26.56 6.52 33.81
CA ALA A 64 27.73 7.24 34.30
C ALA A 64 27.65 7.52 35.80
N SER A 65 26.49 7.99 36.28
CA SER A 65 26.23 8.22 37.70
C SER A 65 26.37 6.94 38.54
N LEU A 66 25.85 5.82 38.06
CA LEU A 66 25.95 4.52 38.72
C LEU A 66 27.41 4.08 38.88
N VAL A 67 28.21 4.19 37.82
CA VAL A 67 29.66 3.87 37.86
C VAL A 67 30.38 4.78 38.86
N LEU A 68 30.13 6.09 38.81
CA LEU A 68 30.73 7.06 39.73
C LEU A 68 30.33 6.78 41.19
N ALA A 69 29.08 6.42 41.44
CA ALA A 69 28.61 6.05 42.78
C ALA A 69 29.32 4.80 43.31
N VAL A 70 29.54 3.78 42.48
CA VAL A 70 30.30 2.58 42.85
C VAL A 70 31.75 2.93 43.16
N LEU A 71 32.41 3.71 42.29
CA LEU A 71 33.79 4.17 42.51
C LEU A 71 33.92 5.01 43.78
N ALA A 72 32.94 5.89 44.05
CA ALA A 72 32.89 6.67 45.28
C ALA A 72 32.79 5.77 46.52
N ARG A 73 31.92 4.75 46.51
CA ARG A 73 31.80 3.79 47.62
C ARG A 73 33.10 3.02 47.86
N LEU A 74 33.75 2.54 46.79
CA LEU A 74 35.03 1.82 46.89
C LEU A 74 36.15 2.72 47.44
N ARG A 75 36.16 4.01 47.06
CA ARG A 75 37.14 4.97 47.57
C ARG A 75 36.89 5.33 49.03
N ILE A 76 35.63 5.57 49.41
CA ILE A 76 35.24 5.89 50.79
C ILE A 76 35.55 4.70 51.72
N SER A 77 35.24 3.47 51.31
CA SER A 77 35.52 2.28 52.14
C SER A 77 37.01 2.05 52.36
N ARG A 78 37.87 2.42 51.39
CA ARG A 78 39.34 2.35 51.51
C ARG A 78 39.95 3.55 52.24
N SER A 79 39.17 4.58 52.56
CA SER A 79 39.70 5.83 53.11
C SER A 79 39.93 5.83 54.62
N GLU A 80 39.71 4.70 55.31
CA GLU A 80 39.89 4.56 56.77
C GLU A 80 39.15 5.65 57.60
N GLY A 81 38.05 6.18 57.05
CA GLY A 81 37.24 7.21 57.71
C GLY A 81 37.71 8.66 57.47
N THR A 82 38.67 8.88 56.57
CA THR A 82 39.12 10.24 56.14
C THR A 82 38.15 10.93 55.19
N LEU A 83 37.36 10.19 54.40
CA LEU A 83 36.34 10.74 53.51
C LEU A 83 34.93 10.40 54.00
N ASP A 84 34.03 11.37 53.92
CA ASP A 84 32.58 11.16 54.09
C ASP A 84 31.84 11.24 52.73
N GLY A 85 30.56 10.92 52.69
CA GLY A 85 29.73 10.95 51.47
C GLY A 85 29.09 9.62 51.11
N MET A 86 29.13 8.62 52.00
CA MET A 86 28.51 7.31 51.76
C MET A 86 27.00 7.42 51.50
N ARG A 87 26.33 8.35 52.18
CA ARG A 87 24.90 8.67 51.96
C ARG A 87 24.63 9.25 50.58
N LEU A 88 25.48 10.18 50.10
CA LEU A 88 25.35 10.78 48.77
C LEU A 88 25.55 9.74 47.67
N ALA A 89 26.59 8.90 47.78
CA ALA A 89 26.78 7.77 46.87
C ALA A 89 25.63 6.75 46.99
N GLY A 90 25.02 6.62 48.17
CA GLY A 90 23.78 5.90 48.42
C GLY A 90 22.61 6.37 47.56
N ILE A 91 22.29 7.66 47.67
CA ILE A 91 21.21 8.34 46.95
C ILE A 91 21.44 8.28 45.44
N ALA A 92 22.65 8.65 44.99
CA ALA A 92 23.02 8.62 43.57
C ALA A 92 22.83 7.22 42.97
N TRP A 93 23.25 6.19 43.69
CA TRP A 93 23.06 4.79 43.26
C TRP A 93 21.57 4.44 43.11
N TRP A 94 20.73 4.74 44.11
CA TRP A 94 19.30 4.41 44.04
C TRP A 94 18.58 5.18 42.94
N ILE A 95 18.84 6.48 42.77
CA ILE A 95 18.27 7.29 41.69
C ILE A 95 18.69 6.73 40.33
N SER A 96 19.95 6.35 40.18
CA SER A 96 20.48 5.84 38.91
C SER A 96 19.89 4.47 38.56
N VAL A 97 19.78 3.57 39.55
CA VAL A 97 19.20 2.23 39.34
C VAL A 97 17.70 2.33 39.07
N LEU A 98 16.93 2.93 39.99
CA LEU A 98 15.47 2.97 39.87
C LEU A 98 15.02 3.89 38.73
N GLY A 99 15.62 5.08 38.63
CA GLY A 99 15.30 6.04 37.57
C GLY A 99 15.79 5.56 36.21
N GLY A 100 17.00 4.99 36.12
CA GLY A 100 17.54 4.44 34.88
C GLY A 100 16.75 3.25 34.37
N LEU A 101 16.44 2.26 35.24
CA LEU A 101 15.62 1.11 34.87
C LEU A 101 14.18 1.52 34.57
N GLY A 102 13.60 2.46 35.32
CA GLY A 102 12.26 2.98 35.06
C GLY A 102 12.18 3.69 33.70
N TYR A 103 13.17 4.51 33.35
CA TYR A 103 13.23 5.17 32.04
C TYR A 103 13.48 4.17 30.91
N LEU A 104 14.36 3.19 31.10
CA LEU A 104 14.56 2.10 30.14
C LEU A 104 13.27 1.31 29.90
N ALA A 105 12.56 0.92 30.97
CA ALA A 105 11.28 0.24 30.87
C ALA A 105 10.23 1.07 30.12
N TYR A 106 10.20 2.39 30.36
CA TYR A 106 9.36 3.32 29.60
C TYR A 106 9.67 3.30 28.10
N ILE A 107 10.94 3.39 27.70
CA ILE A 107 11.34 3.35 26.28
C ILE A 107 10.92 2.04 25.64
N VAL A 108 11.21 0.91 26.29
CA VAL A 108 10.88 -0.43 25.76
C VAL A 108 9.36 -0.60 25.64
N ALA A 109 8.59 -0.21 26.65
CA ALA A 109 7.13 -0.29 26.62
C ALA A 109 6.55 0.59 25.50
N PHE A 110 7.09 1.78 25.30
CA PHE A 110 6.67 2.69 24.26
C PHE A 110 6.91 2.14 22.85
N GLU A 111 8.10 1.57 22.62
CA GLU A 111 8.44 0.93 21.35
C GLU A 111 7.56 -0.30 21.06
N LEU A 112 7.35 -1.15 22.07
CA LEU A 112 6.44 -2.30 21.95
C LEU A 112 5.01 -1.86 21.63
N ALA A 113 4.53 -0.78 22.26
CA ALA A 113 3.21 -0.23 21.99
C ALA A 113 3.07 0.28 20.55
N ILE A 114 4.08 0.99 20.01
CA ILE A 114 4.08 1.42 18.59
C ILE A 114 4.01 0.20 17.67
N ARG A 115 4.88 -0.80 17.90
CA ARG A 115 4.94 -2.03 17.08
C ARG A 115 3.60 -2.76 17.08
N GLN A 116 2.99 -2.96 18.25
CA GLN A 116 1.73 -3.69 18.40
C GLN A 116 0.55 -2.93 17.80
N GLN A 117 0.42 -1.62 18.07
CA GLN A 117 -0.69 -0.81 17.58
C GLN A 117 -0.68 -0.70 16.05
N SER A 118 0.51 -0.44 15.49
CA SER A 118 0.68 -0.32 14.04
C SER A 118 0.47 -1.66 13.32
N ASP A 119 0.92 -2.78 13.91
CA ASP A 119 0.64 -4.12 13.35
C ASP A 119 -0.86 -4.45 13.39
N THR A 120 -1.54 -4.16 14.51
CA THR A 120 -2.98 -4.38 14.64
C THR A 120 -3.77 -3.58 13.59
N PHE A 121 -3.37 -2.32 13.35
CA PHE A 121 -3.99 -1.48 12.33
C PHE A 121 -3.76 -2.02 10.92
N ALA A 122 -2.53 -2.38 10.60
CA ALA A 122 -2.13 -2.98 9.33
C ALA A 122 -2.88 -4.29 9.03
N ARG A 123 -3.00 -5.19 10.01
CA ARG A 123 -3.76 -6.44 9.85
C ARG A 123 -5.24 -6.20 9.56
N LYS A 124 -5.84 -5.20 10.20
CA LYS A 124 -7.22 -4.79 9.91
C LYS A 124 -7.38 -4.22 8.50
N PHE A 125 -6.40 -3.49 8.00
CA PHE A 125 -6.39 -3.05 6.60
C PHE A 125 -6.37 -4.25 5.63
N PHE A 126 -5.47 -5.21 5.88
CA PHE A 126 -5.41 -6.41 5.05
C PHE A 126 -6.65 -7.30 5.15
N SER A 127 -7.32 -7.34 6.32
CA SER A 127 -8.58 -8.08 6.45
C SER A 127 -9.66 -7.50 5.54
N TYR A 128 -9.81 -6.17 5.47
CA TYR A 128 -10.73 -5.53 4.52
C TYR A 128 -10.38 -5.86 3.06
N LEU A 129 -9.10 -5.88 2.69
CA LEU A 129 -8.69 -6.28 1.35
C LEU A 129 -9.03 -7.75 1.06
N ASN A 130 -8.81 -8.65 2.02
CA ASN A 130 -9.11 -10.07 1.87
C ASN A 130 -10.61 -10.37 1.81
N GLU A 131 -11.42 -9.59 2.53
CA GLU A 131 -12.88 -9.62 2.49
C GLU A 131 -13.47 -8.98 1.22
N GLY A 132 -12.65 -8.27 0.43
CA GLY A 132 -13.09 -7.54 -0.76
C GLY A 132 -13.74 -6.18 -0.45
N ASP A 133 -13.70 -5.70 0.80
CA ASP A 133 -14.18 -4.37 1.19
C ASP A 133 -13.13 -3.28 0.89
N ILE A 134 -12.96 -3.01 -0.41
CA ILE A 134 -11.95 -2.08 -0.91
C ILE A 134 -12.20 -0.65 -0.42
N ASN A 135 -13.45 -0.26 -0.20
CA ASN A 135 -13.79 1.08 0.27
C ASN A 135 -13.39 1.28 1.73
N SER A 136 -13.64 0.31 2.62
CA SER A 136 -13.16 0.38 4.00
C SER A 136 -11.64 0.39 4.07
N ALA A 137 -10.96 -0.42 3.25
CA ALA A 137 -9.50 -0.39 3.14
C ALA A 137 -8.99 0.98 2.67
N PHE A 138 -9.65 1.60 1.67
CA PHE A 138 -9.30 2.93 1.19
C PHE A 138 -9.44 4.00 2.28
N VAL A 139 -10.51 3.96 3.08
CA VAL A 139 -10.70 4.91 4.19
C VAL A 139 -9.54 4.84 5.20
N MET A 140 -8.93 3.67 5.40
CA MET A 140 -7.72 3.51 6.24
C MET A 140 -6.44 4.13 5.67
N THR A 141 -6.46 4.57 4.40
CA THR A 141 -5.37 5.36 3.80
C THR A 141 -5.54 6.86 4.00
N LEU A 142 -6.76 7.32 4.33
CA LEU A 142 -7.03 8.74 4.57
C LEU A 142 -6.47 9.18 5.92
N ASP A 143 -6.05 10.45 6.01
CA ASP A 143 -5.68 11.10 7.27
C ASP A 143 -6.86 10.99 8.27
N PRO A 144 -6.61 10.65 9.54
CA PRO A 144 -7.64 10.57 10.57
C PRO A 144 -8.63 11.75 10.62
N ALA A 145 -8.16 12.98 10.43
CA ALA A 145 -9.01 14.17 10.42
C ALA A 145 -10.01 14.16 9.25
N ARG A 146 -9.61 13.61 8.10
CA ARG A 146 -10.44 13.52 6.88
C ARG A 146 -11.39 12.32 6.87
N ARG A 147 -11.21 11.35 7.77
CA ARG A 147 -12.10 10.18 7.88
C ARG A 147 -13.43 10.50 8.55
N THR A 148 -13.44 11.51 9.41
CA THR A 148 -14.64 11.89 10.16
C THR A 148 -15.76 12.27 9.19
N GLY A 149 -16.87 11.53 9.22
CA GLY A 149 -18.01 11.75 8.34
C GLY A 149 -17.96 11.03 6.99
N VAL A 150 -16.89 10.28 6.68
CA VAL A 150 -16.80 9.47 5.47
C VAL A 150 -17.32 8.06 5.75
N SER A 151 -18.46 7.71 5.17
CA SER A 151 -19.01 6.35 5.26
C SER A 151 -18.38 5.45 4.20
N PRO A 152 -17.72 4.33 4.56
CA PRO A 152 -17.16 3.40 3.57
C PRO A 152 -18.22 2.67 2.74
N ARG A 153 -19.47 2.62 3.24
CA ARG A 153 -20.61 1.99 2.55
C ARG A 153 -21.20 2.86 1.45
N ASP A 154 -20.97 4.18 1.51
CA ASP A 154 -21.44 5.12 0.50
C ASP A 154 -20.37 5.30 -0.58
N GLY A 155 -20.35 4.35 -1.52
CA GLY A 155 -19.37 4.35 -2.62
C GLY A 155 -19.46 5.60 -3.50
N LEU A 156 -20.67 6.13 -3.71
CA LEU A 156 -20.89 7.33 -4.52
C LEU A 156 -20.34 8.57 -3.84
N ALA A 157 -20.58 8.75 -2.53
CA ALA A 157 -20.01 9.87 -1.78
C ALA A 157 -18.48 9.80 -1.72
N LEU A 158 -17.92 8.60 -1.52
CA LEU A 158 -16.48 8.38 -1.56
C LEU A 158 -15.86 8.74 -2.91
N GLU A 159 -16.53 8.34 -4.00
CA GLU A 159 -16.07 8.63 -5.34
C GLU A 159 -16.19 10.12 -5.70
N ALA A 160 -17.26 10.78 -5.27
CA ALA A 160 -17.42 12.21 -5.42
C ALA A 160 -16.33 13.00 -4.66
N ALA A 161 -15.96 12.55 -3.45
CA ALA A 161 -14.97 13.24 -2.61
C ALA A 161 -13.51 12.91 -2.98
N PHE A 162 -13.23 11.69 -3.43
CA PHE A 162 -11.87 11.14 -3.57
C PHE A 162 -11.62 10.37 -4.87
N GLY A 163 -12.45 10.55 -5.91
CA GLY A 163 -12.48 9.70 -7.10
C GLY A 163 -11.12 9.35 -7.74
N GLU A 164 -10.21 10.32 -7.89
CA GLU A 164 -8.87 10.08 -8.44
C GLU A 164 -8.04 9.17 -7.51
N LYS A 165 -8.00 9.48 -6.21
CA LYS A 165 -7.25 8.70 -5.21
C LYS A 165 -7.83 7.30 -5.03
N LEU A 166 -9.16 7.19 -5.03
CA LEU A 166 -9.86 5.91 -4.90
C LEU A 166 -9.61 5.03 -6.13
N THR A 167 -9.68 5.60 -7.33
CA THR A 167 -9.32 4.90 -8.58
C THR A 167 -7.85 4.45 -8.54
N GLY A 168 -6.95 5.35 -8.10
CA GLY A 168 -5.54 5.03 -7.92
C GLY A 168 -5.30 3.87 -6.96
N PHE A 169 -5.98 3.88 -5.82
CA PHE A 169 -5.92 2.80 -4.85
C PHE A 169 -6.48 1.48 -5.37
N ARG A 170 -7.66 1.49 -6.02
CA ARG A 170 -8.31 0.31 -6.61
C ARG A 170 -7.46 -0.35 -7.69
N SER A 171 -6.74 0.45 -8.46
CA SER A 171 -5.86 -0.04 -9.52
C SER A 171 -4.51 -0.53 -9.01
N SER A 172 -4.23 -0.36 -7.71
CA SER A 172 -2.95 -0.77 -7.18
C SER A 172 -2.71 -2.26 -7.25
N GLU A 173 -1.47 -2.64 -7.53
CA GLU A 173 -1.09 -4.06 -7.59
C GLU A 173 -1.36 -4.80 -6.28
N LEU A 174 -1.25 -4.12 -5.13
CA LEU A 174 -1.61 -4.71 -3.83
C LEU A 174 -3.10 -5.07 -3.78
N VAL A 175 -3.99 -4.11 -4.10
CA VAL A 175 -5.44 -4.35 -4.10
C VAL A 175 -5.81 -5.44 -5.11
N ARG A 176 -5.26 -5.34 -6.33
CA ARG A 176 -5.50 -6.34 -7.39
C ARG A 176 -5.00 -7.73 -7.00
N TYR A 177 -3.90 -7.82 -6.25
CA TYR A 177 -3.38 -9.11 -5.75
C TYR A 177 -4.38 -9.80 -4.83
N PHE A 178 -5.00 -9.07 -3.89
CA PHE A 178 -6.05 -9.59 -3.03
C PHE A 178 -7.32 -9.96 -3.81
N GLN A 179 -7.73 -9.12 -4.76
CA GLN A 179 -8.91 -9.40 -5.61
C GLN A 179 -8.75 -10.68 -6.45
N ARG A 180 -7.54 -10.98 -6.94
CA ARG A 180 -7.25 -12.21 -7.70
C ARG A 180 -7.19 -13.46 -6.82
N ASN A 181 -6.92 -13.30 -5.53
CA ASN A 181 -6.73 -14.40 -4.59
C ASN A 181 -7.72 -14.32 -3.43
N PRO A 182 -9.06 -14.30 -3.70
CA PRO A 182 -10.05 -14.14 -2.65
C PRO A 182 -9.93 -15.28 -1.64
N ASN A 183 -9.82 -14.95 -0.35
CA ASN A 183 -9.63 -15.90 0.76
C ASN A 183 -8.38 -16.79 0.67
N GLY A 184 -7.48 -16.54 -0.28
CA GLY A 184 -6.29 -17.37 -0.56
C GLY A 184 -4.98 -16.72 -0.15
N VAL A 185 -5.04 -15.64 0.63
CA VAL A 185 -3.86 -14.83 1.00
C VAL A 185 -3.51 -15.05 2.47
N SER A 186 -2.27 -15.46 2.73
CA SER A 186 -1.66 -15.47 4.07
C SER A 186 -0.81 -14.22 4.27
N ILE A 187 -0.88 -13.64 5.47
CA ILE A 187 -0.20 -12.38 5.81
C ILE A 187 0.69 -12.60 7.04
N ASP A 188 1.99 -12.63 6.82
CA ASP A 188 2.99 -12.81 7.87
C ASP A 188 3.67 -11.47 8.18
N GLY A 189 3.64 -11.05 9.44
CA GLY A 189 4.31 -9.83 9.88
C GLY A 189 5.81 -10.08 10.06
N LEU A 190 6.65 -9.37 9.29
CA LEU A 190 8.11 -9.43 9.42
C LEU A 190 8.64 -8.41 10.45
N GLY A 191 7.78 -7.52 10.94
CA GLY A 191 8.06 -6.54 11.99
C GLY A 191 8.30 -5.12 11.47
N VAL A 192 8.62 -4.22 12.40
CA VAL A 192 8.90 -2.81 12.08
C VAL A 192 10.32 -2.68 11.54
N LYS A 193 10.46 -2.20 10.30
CA LYS A 193 11.75 -1.89 9.68
C LYS A 193 12.37 -0.64 10.28
N ALA A 194 11.55 0.41 10.41
CA ALA A 194 11.97 1.70 10.94
C ALA A 194 10.75 2.42 11.53
N TRP A 195 11.01 3.25 12.53
CA TRP A 195 10.04 4.24 12.99
C TRP A 195 10.75 5.52 13.38
N GLU A 196 10.10 6.65 13.17
CA GLU A 196 10.60 7.98 13.48
C GLU A 196 9.49 8.80 14.12
N GLN A 197 9.84 9.61 15.12
CA GLN A 197 8.91 10.54 15.73
C GLN A 197 8.92 11.86 14.97
N GLN A 198 7.76 12.23 14.41
CA GLN A 198 7.54 13.51 13.75
C GLN A 198 6.88 14.52 14.70
N PRO A 199 6.93 15.83 14.40
CA PRO A 199 6.18 16.82 15.16
C PRO A 199 4.67 16.56 15.22
N THR A 200 4.11 15.90 14.20
CA THR A 200 2.66 15.61 14.06
C THR A 200 2.28 14.20 14.49
N GLY A 201 3.25 13.33 14.81
CA GLY A 201 2.96 11.92 15.06
C GLY A 201 4.16 10.98 14.93
N PHE A 202 3.94 9.80 14.38
CA PHE A 202 4.95 8.77 14.14
C PHE A 202 4.92 8.33 12.69
N ASP A 203 6.07 8.29 12.05
CA ASP A 203 6.23 7.55 10.80
C ASP A 203 6.70 6.15 11.15
N VAL A 204 5.97 5.13 10.70
CA VAL A 204 6.30 3.72 10.93
C VAL A 204 6.30 2.99 9.60
N VAL A 205 7.36 2.23 9.35
CA VAL A 205 7.46 1.36 8.19
C VAL A 205 7.40 -0.09 8.65
N GLN A 206 6.25 -0.73 8.46
CA GLN A 206 6.08 -2.16 8.71
C GLN A 206 6.48 -2.98 7.49
N LEU A 207 6.98 -4.19 7.72
CA LEU A 207 7.23 -5.18 6.69
C LEU A 207 6.27 -6.36 6.87
N TYR A 208 5.64 -6.75 5.77
CA TYR A 208 4.80 -7.93 5.68
C TYR A 208 5.30 -8.85 4.58
N ARG A 209 5.09 -10.15 4.74
CA ARG A 209 5.17 -11.11 3.67
C ARG A 209 3.77 -11.58 3.35
N ILE A 210 3.35 -11.34 2.13
CA ILE A 210 2.04 -11.76 1.63
C ILE A 210 2.26 -12.98 0.75
N SER A 211 1.60 -14.08 1.07
CA SER A 211 1.72 -15.35 0.35
C SER A 211 0.37 -15.75 -0.27
N SER A 212 0.36 -16.20 -1.52
CA SER A 212 -0.81 -16.81 -2.18
C SER A 212 -0.37 -17.91 -3.15
N GLY A 213 -1.31 -18.50 -3.89
CA GLY A 213 -0.98 -19.42 -4.98
C GLY A 213 -0.15 -18.76 -6.10
N GLU A 214 -0.16 -17.44 -6.24
CA GLU A 214 0.70 -16.73 -7.20
C GLU A 214 2.17 -16.63 -6.72
N GLY A 215 2.41 -16.66 -5.41
CA GLY A 215 3.77 -16.51 -4.86
C GLY A 215 3.82 -15.80 -3.53
N GLN A 216 5.01 -15.27 -3.24
CA GLN A 216 5.29 -14.45 -2.06
C GLN A 216 5.74 -13.06 -2.49
N ILE A 217 5.19 -12.04 -1.86
CA ILE A 217 5.59 -10.65 -2.08
C ILE A 217 5.84 -10.03 -0.72
N ASP A 218 7.05 -9.51 -0.53
CA ASP A 218 7.36 -8.69 0.64
C ASP A 218 6.76 -7.29 0.42
N VAL A 219 5.91 -6.82 1.34
CA VAL A 219 5.22 -5.53 1.27
C VAL A 219 5.76 -4.60 2.35
N THR A 220 6.22 -3.43 1.92
CA THR A 220 6.61 -2.32 2.79
C THR A 220 5.42 -1.40 2.97
N MET A 221 4.95 -1.27 4.21
CA MET A 221 3.76 -0.47 4.51
C MET A 221 4.15 0.76 5.34
N PRO A 222 4.37 1.92 4.69
CA PRO A 222 4.53 3.18 5.38
C PRO A 222 3.19 3.60 5.99
N MET A 223 3.23 3.93 7.27
CA MET A 223 2.08 4.37 8.04
C MET A 223 2.44 5.59 8.87
N MET A 224 1.46 6.44 9.10
CA MET A 224 1.60 7.59 9.96
C MET A 224 0.59 7.51 11.11
N GLY A 225 1.10 7.55 12.33
CA GLY A 225 0.32 7.59 13.56
C GLY A 225 0.18 9.03 14.03
N SER A 226 -0.96 9.66 13.77
CA SER A 226 -1.21 11.06 14.14
C SER A 226 -1.68 11.16 15.59
N GLU A 227 -1.14 12.14 16.30
CA GLU A 227 -1.56 12.51 17.66
C GLU A 227 -1.91 14.01 17.66
N GLY A 228 -3.14 14.34 18.07
CA GLY A 228 -3.63 15.72 18.04
C GLY A 228 -4.54 16.04 19.21
N ARG A 229 -4.77 17.33 19.47
CA ARG A 229 -5.75 17.76 20.51
C ARG A 229 -7.17 17.32 20.17
N GLU A 230 -7.48 17.26 18.87
CA GLU A 230 -8.79 16.88 18.31
C GLU A 230 -8.96 15.36 18.17
N LEU A 231 -7.87 14.60 18.19
CA LEU A 231 -7.90 13.15 18.03
C LEU A 231 -7.95 12.46 19.41
N VAL A 232 -8.84 11.49 19.55
CA VAL A 232 -8.87 10.62 20.74
C VAL A 232 -7.79 9.56 20.60
N GLY A 233 -6.67 9.80 21.28
CA GLY A 233 -5.50 8.92 21.25
C GLY A 233 -4.74 8.99 19.91
N ARG A 234 -3.85 8.01 19.70
CA ARG A 234 -3.09 7.84 18.46
C ARG A 234 -3.97 7.17 17.42
N GLN A 235 -4.09 7.80 16.25
CA GLN A 235 -4.83 7.24 15.13
C GLN A 235 -3.90 7.00 13.94
N TRP A 236 -3.97 5.81 13.38
CA TRP A 236 -3.08 5.37 12.30
C TRP A 236 -3.73 5.55 10.93
N HIS A 237 -2.90 5.81 9.94
CA HIS A 237 -3.27 5.70 8.53
C HIS A 237 -2.11 5.17 7.70
N ILE A 238 -2.44 4.52 6.59
CA ILE A 238 -1.44 4.05 5.62
C ILE A 238 -1.14 5.20 4.66
N ASN A 239 0.12 5.58 4.57
CA ASN A 239 0.56 6.60 3.62
C ASN A 239 0.73 5.96 2.24
N PHE A 240 -0.36 5.89 1.48
CA PHE A 240 -0.38 5.23 0.18
C PHE A 240 0.26 6.13 -0.90
N LEU A 241 1.58 6.03 -1.07
CA LEU A 241 2.38 6.78 -2.06
C LEU A 241 2.40 6.12 -3.45
N GLY A 242 1.25 5.62 -3.91
CA GLY A 242 1.13 4.92 -5.20
C GLY A 242 1.76 3.52 -5.23
N ASP A 243 1.65 2.87 -6.39
CA ASP A 243 1.88 1.42 -6.57
C ASP A 243 3.30 0.92 -6.27
N GLN A 244 4.32 1.72 -6.60
CA GLN A 244 5.70 1.24 -6.58
C GLN A 244 6.34 1.28 -5.19
N ALA A 245 5.85 2.12 -4.28
CA ALA A 245 6.50 2.33 -2.99
C ALA A 245 6.29 1.17 -2.01
N MET A 246 5.28 0.31 -2.25
CA MET A 246 4.88 -0.71 -1.28
C MET A 246 5.35 -2.13 -1.61
N LEU A 247 5.68 -2.45 -2.86
CA LEU A 247 6.07 -3.81 -3.24
C LEU A 247 7.59 -3.98 -3.24
N GLY A 248 8.07 -4.92 -2.41
CA GLY A 248 9.45 -5.33 -2.31
C GLY A 248 9.78 -6.52 -3.22
N ALA A 249 10.69 -7.39 -2.76
CA ALA A 249 11.06 -8.57 -3.50
C ALA A 249 9.86 -9.53 -3.66
N ALA A 250 9.60 -9.94 -4.90
CA ALA A 250 8.57 -10.91 -5.25
C ALA A 250 9.20 -12.24 -5.68
N ARG A 251 8.66 -13.34 -5.18
CA ARG A 251 8.98 -14.71 -5.59
C ARG A 251 7.72 -15.34 -6.13
N PHE A 252 7.73 -15.71 -7.40
CA PHE A 252 6.56 -16.26 -8.05
C PHE A 252 6.57 -17.79 -8.03
N THR A 253 5.41 -18.41 -7.84
CA THR A 253 5.22 -19.82 -8.19
C THR A 253 5.19 -19.96 -9.72
N ALA A 254 5.21 -21.20 -10.23
CA ALA A 254 5.02 -21.45 -11.65
C ALA A 254 3.68 -20.86 -12.15
N TYR A 255 2.62 -20.99 -11.36
CA TYR A 255 1.31 -20.40 -11.64
C TYR A 255 1.35 -18.86 -11.66
N GLY A 256 1.92 -18.22 -10.63
CA GLY A 256 1.98 -16.75 -10.61
C GLY A 256 2.84 -16.17 -11.73
N ASN A 257 3.93 -16.85 -12.11
CA ASN A 257 4.71 -16.43 -13.28
C ASN A 257 3.88 -16.58 -14.57
N ALA A 258 3.11 -17.65 -14.73
CA ALA A 258 2.21 -17.84 -15.85
C ALA A 258 1.13 -16.74 -15.93
N ILE A 259 0.49 -16.39 -14.81
CA ILE A 259 -0.49 -15.30 -14.74
C ILE A 259 0.17 -13.95 -15.10
N ARG A 260 1.39 -13.71 -14.64
CA ARG A 260 2.15 -12.50 -15.00
C ARG A 260 2.43 -12.43 -16.51
N GLU A 261 2.82 -13.54 -17.14
CA GLU A 261 3.02 -13.61 -18.60
C GLU A 261 1.70 -13.38 -19.37
N VAL A 262 0.61 -13.99 -18.92
CA VAL A 262 -0.74 -13.79 -19.50
C VAL A 262 -1.15 -12.32 -19.41
N ARG A 263 -0.91 -11.65 -18.26
CA ARG A 263 -1.18 -10.22 -18.08
C ARG A 263 -0.34 -9.35 -19.01
N GLY A 264 0.96 -9.66 -19.14
CA GLY A 264 1.83 -8.96 -20.08
C GLY A 264 1.34 -9.11 -21.53
N ASN A 265 0.97 -10.33 -21.93
CA ASN A 265 0.49 -10.61 -23.27
C ASN A 265 -0.85 -9.93 -23.60
N SER A 266 -1.80 -9.94 -22.66
CA SER A 266 -3.08 -9.22 -22.79
C SER A 266 -2.90 -7.70 -22.84
N ALA A 267 -1.95 -7.14 -22.07
CA ALA A 267 -1.63 -5.72 -22.14
C ALA A 267 -1.06 -5.31 -23.50
N GLU A 268 -0.17 -6.13 -24.09
CA GLU A 268 0.35 -5.89 -25.44
C GLU A 268 -0.75 -5.98 -26.52
N PHE A 269 -1.64 -6.97 -26.41
CA PHE A 269 -2.80 -7.08 -27.30
C PHE A 269 -3.71 -5.85 -27.22
N MET A 270 -3.99 -5.35 -26.01
CA MET A 270 -4.77 -4.11 -25.85
C MET A 270 -4.05 -2.88 -26.36
N ARG A 271 -2.73 -2.79 -26.21
CA ARG A 271 -1.95 -1.68 -26.78
C ARG A 271 -2.12 -1.65 -28.31
N LEU A 272 -2.10 -2.81 -28.97
CA LEU A 272 -2.41 -2.91 -30.39
C LEU A 272 -3.84 -2.41 -30.68
N PHE A 273 -4.85 -2.90 -29.95
CA PHE A 273 -6.23 -2.46 -30.11
C PHE A 273 -6.37 -0.93 -29.97
N PHE A 274 -5.83 -0.32 -28.91
CA PHE A 274 -5.89 1.12 -28.71
C PHE A 274 -5.14 1.90 -29.80
N THR A 275 -4.02 1.36 -30.31
CA THR A 275 -3.29 1.96 -31.43
C THR A 275 -4.15 1.96 -32.70
N LEU A 276 -4.85 0.87 -33.00
CA LEU A 276 -5.75 0.77 -34.15
C LEU A 276 -6.95 1.73 -34.00
N MET A 277 -7.53 1.82 -32.80
CA MET A 277 -8.62 2.75 -32.50
C MET A 277 -8.18 4.22 -32.64
N GLY A 278 -7.04 4.59 -32.04
CA GLY A 278 -6.50 5.94 -32.09
C GLY A 278 -6.07 6.39 -33.49
N THR A 279 -5.61 5.46 -34.32
CA THR A 279 -5.28 5.72 -35.74
C THR A 279 -6.47 5.59 -36.70
N ARG A 280 -7.69 5.37 -36.16
CA ARG A 280 -8.94 5.18 -36.91
C ARG A 280 -8.89 4.03 -37.91
N GLN A 281 -8.09 3.00 -37.63
CA GLN A 281 -8.05 1.74 -38.38
C GLN A 281 -9.13 0.79 -37.85
N ILE A 282 -10.38 1.26 -37.88
CA ILE A 282 -11.53 0.58 -37.25
C ILE A 282 -11.76 -0.83 -37.82
N GLU A 283 -11.50 -1.03 -39.11
CA GLU A 283 -11.60 -2.34 -39.77
C GLU A 283 -10.57 -3.35 -39.23
N GLN A 284 -9.37 -2.91 -38.86
CA GLN A 284 -8.38 -3.79 -38.24
C GLN A 284 -8.70 -4.04 -36.77
N ALA A 285 -9.19 -3.03 -36.05
CA ALA A 285 -9.67 -3.20 -34.67
C ALA A 285 -10.84 -4.19 -34.60
N LEU A 286 -11.71 -4.18 -35.62
CA LEU A 286 -12.78 -5.15 -35.81
C LEU A 286 -12.27 -6.58 -35.96
N LEU A 287 -11.17 -6.81 -36.68
CA LEU A 287 -10.62 -8.17 -36.80
C LEU A 287 -10.28 -8.75 -35.41
N LEU A 288 -9.86 -7.92 -34.46
CA LEU A 288 -9.57 -8.34 -33.08
C LEU A 288 -10.82 -8.77 -32.29
N THR A 289 -12.03 -8.47 -32.76
CA THR A 289 -13.28 -8.94 -32.14
C THR A 289 -13.80 -10.24 -32.77
N LEU A 290 -13.21 -10.70 -33.88
CA LEU A 290 -13.64 -11.88 -34.62
C LEU A 290 -12.82 -13.11 -34.20
N THR A 291 -13.44 -14.29 -34.23
CA THR A 291 -12.71 -15.56 -34.10
C THR A 291 -11.79 -15.78 -35.31
N PRO A 292 -10.74 -16.62 -35.22
CA PRO A 292 -9.87 -16.89 -36.37
C PRO A 292 -10.63 -17.32 -37.64
N ASP A 293 -11.65 -18.18 -37.50
CA ASP A 293 -12.50 -18.60 -38.63
C ASP A 293 -13.31 -17.45 -39.21
N GLN A 294 -13.82 -16.55 -38.35
CA GLN A 294 -14.54 -15.36 -38.79
C GLN A 294 -13.61 -14.34 -39.46
N GLN A 295 -12.39 -14.18 -38.96
CA GLN A 295 -11.37 -13.32 -39.58
C GLN A 295 -11.05 -13.81 -41.00
N GLN A 296 -10.81 -15.12 -41.17
CA GLN A 296 -10.53 -15.69 -42.49
C GLN A 296 -11.71 -15.47 -43.44
N ASN A 297 -12.94 -15.78 -43.01
CA ASN A 297 -14.14 -15.53 -43.79
C ASN A 297 -14.31 -14.05 -44.17
N TYR A 298 -13.97 -13.13 -43.28
CA TYR A 298 -14.01 -11.70 -43.55
C TYR A 298 -12.96 -11.31 -44.60
N VAL A 299 -11.71 -11.76 -44.44
CA VAL A 299 -10.63 -11.51 -45.40
C VAL A 299 -10.98 -12.08 -46.78
N ASP A 300 -11.55 -13.28 -46.85
CA ASP A 300 -11.96 -13.91 -48.10
C ASP A 300 -13.08 -13.10 -48.79
N ARG A 301 -14.06 -12.60 -48.02
CA ARG A 301 -15.13 -11.74 -48.54
C ARG A 301 -14.60 -10.40 -49.05
N VAL A 302 -13.71 -9.76 -48.31
CA VAL A 302 -13.08 -8.51 -48.73
C VAL A 302 -12.26 -8.73 -49.99
N THR A 303 -11.45 -9.79 -50.04
CA THR A 303 -10.61 -10.15 -51.20
C THR A 303 -11.48 -10.45 -52.43
N ALA A 304 -12.54 -11.23 -52.27
CA ALA A 304 -13.49 -11.51 -53.34
C ALA A 304 -14.18 -10.23 -53.85
N SER A 305 -14.57 -9.32 -52.96
CA SER A 305 -15.17 -8.03 -53.34
C SER A 305 -14.19 -7.14 -54.13
N MET A 306 -12.90 -7.15 -53.77
CA MET A 306 -11.85 -6.41 -54.48
C MET A 306 -11.60 -6.99 -55.88
N LEU A 307 -11.58 -8.32 -56.02
CA LEU A 307 -11.43 -8.99 -57.31
C LEU A 307 -12.62 -8.72 -58.23
N MET A 308 -13.86 -8.77 -57.70
CA MET A 308 -15.08 -8.48 -58.46
C MET A 308 -15.22 -7.00 -58.83
N ALA A 309 -14.67 -6.09 -58.02
CA ALA A 309 -14.60 -4.66 -58.34
C ALA A 309 -13.60 -4.33 -59.47
N GLY A 310 -12.81 -5.32 -59.91
CA GLY A 310 -12.21 -5.42 -61.24
C GLY A 310 -11.63 -4.15 -61.85
N SER A 311 -10.32 -3.91 -61.64
CA SER A 311 -9.28 -3.36 -62.55
C SER A 311 -9.55 -2.22 -63.56
N LEU A 312 -10.75 -1.67 -63.69
CA LEU A 312 -11.12 -0.69 -64.71
C LEU A 312 -11.56 0.61 -64.04
N GLY A 313 -10.58 1.45 -63.70
CA GLY A 313 -10.81 2.88 -63.46
C GLY A 313 -11.10 3.30 -62.01
N SER A 314 -10.05 3.31 -61.19
CA SER A 314 -9.75 4.37 -60.20
C SER A 314 -10.91 5.01 -59.42
N ALA A 315 -11.65 4.23 -58.65
CA ALA A 315 -12.28 4.72 -57.43
C ALA A 315 -11.70 3.90 -56.27
N ALA A 316 -11.16 4.58 -55.25
CA ALA A 316 -10.66 3.90 -54.06
C ALA A 316 -11.71 2.88 -53.58
N PRO A 317 -11.32 1.65 -53.23
CA PRO A 317 -12.26 0.60 -52.84
C PRO A 317 -13.22 1.18 -51.81
N ARG A 318 -14.52 1.15 -52.11
CA ARG A 318 -15.54 1.50 -51.12
C ARG A 318 -15.27 0.60 -49.93
N ARG A 319 -15.01 1.21 -48.76
CA ARG A 319 -14.84 0.47 -47.50
C ARG A 319 -15.94 -0.57 -47.42
N ALA A 320 -15.56 -1.84 -47.28
CA ALA A 320 -16.53 -2.89 -47.07
C ALA A 320 -17.38 -2.45 -45.87
N PRO A 321 -18.72 -2.42 -45.98
CA PRO A 321 -19.54 -2.01 -44.87
C PRO A 321 -19.18 -2.90 -43.70
N VAL A 322 -18.63 -2.29 -42.65
CA VAL A 322 -18.40 -2.99 -41.39
C VAL A 322 -19.77 -3.52 -40.99
N PRO A 323 -19.93 -4.84 -40.71
CA PRO A 323 -21.20 -5.39 -40.27
C PRO A 323 -21.47 -4.95 -38.82
N LEU A 324 -21.62 -3.65 -38.60
CA LEU A 324 -22.05 -3.02 -37.35
C LEU A 324 -23.42 -3.56 -36.92
N GLU A 325 -24.22 -4.03 -37.88
CA GLU A 325 -25.47 -4.74 -37.62
C GLU A 325 -25.27 -6.03 -36.80
N GLU A 326 -24.13 -6.71 -36.91
CA GLU A 326 -23.83 -7.90 -36.09
C GLU A 326 -23.46 -7.52 -34.65
N PHE A 327 -22.68 -6.45 -34.44
CA PHE A 327 -22.43 -5.91 -33.09
C PHE A 327 -23.71 -5.54 -32.39
N GLY A 328 -24.61 -4.89 -33.13
CA GLY A 328 -25.88 -4.47 -32.61
C GLY A 328 -26.79 -5.60 -32.15
N LYS A 329 -26.69 -6.79 -32.76
CA LYS A 329 -27.51 -7.97 -32.41
C LYS A 329 -26.96 -8.76 -31.22
N SER A 330 -25.81 -8.36 -30.69
CA SER A 330 -25.02 -9.18 -29.76
C SER A 330 -24.87 -8.54 -28.38
N ASP A 331 -24.69 -9.38 -27.38
CA ASP A 331 -24.29 -9.05 -26.00
C ASP A 331 -22.90 -8.38 -25.89
N PHE A 332 -22.41 -7.74 -26.96
CA PHE A 332 -21.09 -7.13 -27.02
C PHE A 332 -21.02 -5.92 -26.09
N LEU A 333 -21.96 -4.98 -26.17
CA LEU A 333 -22.07 -3.90 -25.17
C LEU A 333 -22.96 -4.37 -24.02
N LYS A 334 -22.35 -4.69 -22.87
CA LYS A 334 -23.07 -5.01 -21.64
C LYS A 334 -23.12 -3.77 -20.75
N THR A 335 -24.31 -3.44 -20.25
CA THR A 335 -24.45 -2.40 -19.23
C THR A 335 -24.50 -3.06 -17.86
N ASP A 336 -23.57 -2.73 -16.98
CA ASP A 336 -23.41 -3.37 -15.66
C ASP A 336 -24.54 -3.02 -14.67
N THR A 337 -25.41 -2.08 -15.02
CA THR A 337 -26.48 -1.57 -14.16
C THR A 337 -27.77 -1.38 -14.96
N GLY A 338 -28.90 -1.44 -14.27
CA GLY A 338 -30.26 -1.33 -14.81
C GLY A 338 -30.60 0.05 -15.40
N SER A 339 -29.70 0.64 -16.18
CA SER A 339 -29.98 1.83 -16.96
C SER A 339 -31.19 1.56 -17.85
N GLU A 340 -32.17 2.45 -17.82
CA GLU A 340 -33.39 2.37 -18.65
C GLU A 340 -33.12 2.67 -20.13
N SER A 341 -31.85 2.79 -20.54
CA SER A 341 -31.50 3.10 -21.92
C SER A 341 -31.98 1.99 -22.87
N SER A 342 -32.72 2.39 -23.92
CA SER A 342 -33.24 1.45 -24.88
C SER A 342 -32.07 0.73 -25.59
N ALA A 343 -32.26 -0.52 -26.01
CA ALA A 343 -31.24 -1.27 -26.76
C ALA A 343 -30.79 -0.52 -28.02
N GLU A 344 -31.68 0.25 -28.64
CA GLU A 344 -31.40 1.10 -29.80
C GLU A 344 -30.46 2.26 -29.45
N GLN A 345 -30.73 3.01 -28.37
CA GLN A 345 -29.86 4.09 -27.91
C GLN A 345 -28.45 3.61 -27.58
N ARG A 346 -28.35 2.45 -26.93
CA ARG A 346 -27.06 1.80 -26.61
C ARG A 346 -26.30 1.42 -27.88
N ARG A 347 -27.00 0.84 -28.86
CA ARG A 347 -26.42 0.48 -30.16
C ARG A 347 -25.95 1.71 -30.92
N GLU A 348 -26.75 2.77 -30.96
CA GLU A 348 -26.40 4.03 -31.63
C GLU A 348 -25.18 4.67 -30.97
N PHE A 349 -25.18 4.77 -29.64
CA PHE A 349 -24.05 5.30 -28.88
C PHE A 349 -22.77 4.50 -29.14
N PHE A 350 -22.85 3.16 -29.03
CA PHE A 350 -21.69 2.30 -29.31
C PHE A 350 -21.18 2.48 -30.73
N THR A 351 -22.08 2.50 -31.71
CA THR A 351 -21.74 2.69 -33.13
C THR A 351 -21.01 4.02 -33.34
N GLN A 352 -21.48 5.09 -32.67
CA GLN A 352 -20.84 6.39 -32.72
C GLN A 352 -19.43 6.36 -32.09
N ILE A 353 -19.28 5.81 -30.88
CA ILE A 353 -17.98 5.73 -30.20
C ILE A 353 -16.98 4.87 -30.98
N TRP A 354 -17.43 3.72 -31.48
CA TRP A 354 -16.62 2.78 -32.24
C TRP A 354 -16.15 3.39 -33.56
N SER A 355 -17.07 3.95 -34.36
CA SER A 355 -16.73 4.55 -35.67
C SER A 355 -15.80 5.76 -35.55
N LEU A 356 -15.84 6.47 -34.42
CA LEU A 356 -14.96 7.61 -34.15
C LEU A 356 -13.63 7.23 -33.51
N GLY A 357 -13.42 5.96 -33.14
CA GLY A 357 -12.19 5.50 -32.49
C GLY A 357 -12.01 6.03 -31.06
N ARG A 358 -13.11 6.28 -30.34
CA ARG A 358 -13.10 6.99 -29.03
C ARG A 358 -13.09 6.09 -27.81
N ILE A 359 -12.57 4.88 -27.96
CA ILE A 359 -12.29 3.97 -26.85
C ILE A 359 -10.81 4.15 -26.51
N VAL A 360 -10.53 4.78 -25.37
CA VAL A 360 -9.16 5.07 -24.91
C VAL A 360 -8.85 4.28 -23.64
N PRO A 361 -7.57 4.04 -23.31
CA PRO A 361 -7.20 3.41 -22.05
C PRO A 361 -7.80 4.15 -20.85
N GLY A 362 -8.23 3.42 -19.83
CA GLY A 362 -8.72 4.02 -18.59
C GLY A 362 -7.66 4.95 -17.98
N GLY A 363 -8.08 6.12 -17.50
CA GLY A 363 -7.19 7.14 -16.96
C GLY A 363 -6.83 8.27 -17.93
N THR A 364 -7.05 8.10 -19.24
CA THR A 364 -6.60 9.05 -20.27
C THR A 364 -7.30 10.41 -20.15
N ALA A 365 -8.63 10.43 -20.10
CA ALA A 365 -9.45 11.64 -19.98
C ALA A 365 -9.41 12.21 -18.55
N SER A 366 -9.25 11.35 -17.54
CA SER A 366 -9.10 11.76 -16.14
C SER A 366 -7.69 12.24 -15.78
N ASN A 367 -6.71 12.14 -16.69
CA ASN A 367 -5.28 12.33 -16.43
C ASN A 367 -4.77 11.48 -15.25
N SER A 368 -5.41 10.34 -14.98
CA SER A 368 -4.94 9.42 -13.96
C SER A 368 -3.70 8.70 -14.52
N PRO A 369 -2.55 8.75 -13.84
CA PRO A 369 -1.30 8.18 -14.34
C PRO A 369 -1.30 6.64 -14.35
N ASN A 370 -2.44 6.00 -14.13
CA ASN A 370 -2.46 4.57 -13.89
C ASN A 370 -2.49 3.76 -15.17
N PRO A 371 -1.42 2.99 -15.47
CA PRO A 371 -1.44 2.07 -16.59
C PRO A 371 -2.54 1.04 -16.38
N THR A 372 -3.32 0.82 -17.42
CA THR A 372 -4.44 -0.11 -17.41
C THR A 372 -3.91 -1.54 -17.47
N PHE A 373 -3.47 -2.08 -16.33
CA PHE A 373 -3.12 -3.50 -16.30
C PHE A 373 -4.38 -4.35 -16.36
N PRO A 374 -4.46 -5.34 -17.27
CA PRO A 374 -5.59 -6.24 -17.36
C PRO A 374 -5.82 -7.02 -16.04
N GLU A 375 -7.06 -7.06 -15.59
CA GLU A 375 -7.54 -8.01 -14.57
C GLU A 375 -7.78 -9.35 -15.25
N VAL A 376 -6.97 -10.35 -14.93
CA VAL A 376 -7.07 -11.70 -15.54
C VAL A 376 -7.85 -12.62 -14.61
N ARG A 377 -8.86 -13.29 -15.17
CA ARG A 377 -9.70 -14.29 -14.49
C ARG A 377 -9.58 -15.63 -15.22
N LEU A 378 -9.23 -16.67 -14.48
CA LEU A 378 -9.23 -18.04 -14.98
C LEU A 378 -10.62 -18.65 -14.74
N LEU A 379 -11.40 -18.84 -15.81
CA LEU A 379 -12.69 -19.52 -15.79
C LEU A 379 -12.52 -20.99 -16.20
N PRO A 380 -13.51 -21.87 -15.96
CA PRO A 380 -13.40 -23.30 -16.30
C PRO A 380 -13.15 -23.56 -17.80
N ASP A 381 -13.71 -22.71 -18.66
CA ASP A 381 -13.79 -22.89 -20.12
C ASP A 381 -13.02 -21.82 -20.91
N ARG A 382 -12.50 -20.79 -20.25
CA ARG A 382 -11.84 -19.64 -20.90
C ARG A 382 -10.97 -18.85 -19.94
N LEU A 383 -10.07 -18.07 -20.52
CA LEU A 383 -9.25 -17.10 -19.84
C LEU A 383 -9.78 -15.73 -20.18
N GLN A 384 -10.24 -14.97 -19.18
CA GLN A 384 -10.82 -13.65 -19.40
C GLN A 384 -9.84 -12.58 -18.91
N ALA A 385 -9.68 -11.52 -19.68
CA ALA A 385 -8.92 -10.34 -19.29
C ALA A 385 -9.81 -9.10 -19.42
N LEU A 386 -9.95 -8.34 -18.33
CA LEU A 386 -10.78 -7.14 -18.25
C LEU A 386 -9.86 -5.93 -18.19
N VAL A 387 -10.06 -4.97 -19.07
CA VAL A 387 -9.19 -3.79 -19.20
C VAL A 387 -10.05 -2.55 -19.13
N ASP A 388 -9.83 -1.73 -18.10
CA ASP A 388 -10.57 -0.50 -17.93
C ASP A 388 -10.36 0.45 -19.13
N VAL A 389 -11.43 1.08 -19.59
CA VAL A 389 -11.43 2.01 -20.73
C VAL A 389 -12.29 3.22 -20.41
N GLU A 390 -12.03 4.31 -21.11
CA GLU A 390 -12.90 5.48 -21.11
C GLU A 390 -13.50 5.66 -22.53
N LEU A 391 -14.81 5.90 -22.57
CA LEU A 391 -15.59 6.11 -23.78
C LEU A 391 -15.84 7.61 -23.90
N SER A 392 -15.07 8.30 -24.75
CA SER A 392 -15.12 9.76 -24.84
C SER A 392 -16.35 10.25 -25.62
N TYR A 393 -17.19 11.07 -24.99
CA TYR A 393 -18.33 11.75 -25.63
C TYR A 393 -17.84 13.07 -26.28
N ASN A 394 -17.88 13.18 -27.61
CA ASN A 394 -17.60 14.40 -28.41
C ASN A 394 -16.43 15.28 -27.92
N GLU A 395 -16.32 16.53 -28.36
CA GLU A 395 -15.25 17.46 -27.97
C GLU A 395 -15.34 17.90 -26.49
N SER A 396 -16.35 17.41 -25.77
CA SER A 396 -16.53 17.65 -24.34
C SER A 396 -15.56 16.83 -23.51
N LYS A 397 -15.16 17.41 -22.36
CA LYS A 397 -14.46 16.74 -21.25
C LYS A 397 -15.37 15.72 -20.54
N THR A 398 -16.17 14.96 -21.25
CA THR A 398 -17.08 13.96 -20.68
C THR A 398 -16.78 12.60 -21.26
N TYR A 399 -16.73 11.60 -20.41
CA TYR A 399 -16.47 10.22 -20.78
C TYR A 399 -17.35 9.28 -19.95
N ALA A 400 -17.61 8.08 -20.45
CA ALA A 400 -18.15 6.98 -19.65
C ALA A 400 -17.03 6.02 -19.32
N ARG A 401 -17.12 5.35 -18.17
CA ARG A 401 -16.17 4.31 -17.80
C ARG A 401 -16.65 2.98 -18.31
N GLY A 402 -15.72 2.14 -18.70
CA GLY A 402 -16.05 0.78 -19.12
C GLY A 402 -14.88 -0.16 -18.96
N ARG A 403 -15.08 -1.40 -19.40
CA ARG A 403 -14.09 -2.46 -19.44
C ARG A 403 -14.19 -3.19 -20.77
N VAL A 404 -13.10 -3.23 -21.51
CA VAL A 404 -12.98 -4.15 -22.65
C VAL A 404 -12.78 -5.55 -22.07
N VAL A 405 -13.63 -6.48 -22.53
CA VAL A 405 -13.59 -7.88 -22.15
C VAL A 405 -12.90 -8.64 -23.27
N MET A 406 -11.76 -9.25 -22.93
CA MET A 406 -11.04 -10.15 -23.82
C MET A 406 -11.15 -11.59 -23.32
N GLU A 407 -11.23 -12.53 -24.24
CA GLU A 407 -11.20 -13.96 -23.95
C GLU A 407 -10.13 -14.66 -24.78
N SER A 408 -9.52 -15.68 -24.20
CA SER A 408 -8.74 -16.71 -24.90
C SER A 408 -9.35 -18.07 -24.54
N ARG A 409 -9.56 -18.92 -25.55
CA ARG A 409 -10.22 -20.22 -25.41
C ARG A 409 -9.32 -21.40 -25.73
N SER A 410 -8.00 -21.16 -25.84
CA SER A 410 -7.03 -22.22 -26.08
C SER A 410 -7.10 -23.31 -25.00
N PRO A 411 -7.58 -24.53 -25.35
CA PRO A 411 -7.82 -25.57 -24.35
C PRO A 411 -6.53 -26.07 -23.70
N GLU A 412 -5.43 -26.06 -24.45
CA GLU A 412 -4.10 -26.45 -23.96
C GLU A 412 -3.61 -25.52 -22.86
N ILE A 413 -3.75 -24.21 -23.08
CA ILE A 413 -3.31 -23.17 -22.14
C ILE A 413 -4.17 -23.18 -20.89
N LEU A 414 -5.49 -23.32 -21.04
CA LEU A 414 -6.42 -23.41 -19.91
C LEU A 414 -6.13 -24.61 -19.03
N LYS A 415 -5.98 -25.79 -19.64
CA LYS A 415 -5.63 -27.02 -18.91
C LYS A 415 -4.32 -26.84 -18.15
N LYS A 416 -3.29 -26.30 -18.80
CA LYS A 416 -1.97 -26.06 -18.18
C LYS A 416 -2.07 -25.04 -17.02
N LEU A 417 -2.81 -23.94 -17.18
CA LEU A 417 -3.04 -22.97 -16.10
C LEU A 417 -3.80 -23.57 -14.92
N GLN A 418 -4.80 -24.42 -15.18
CA GLN A 418 -5.57 -25.11 -14.15
C GLN A 418 -4.70 -26.12 -13.38
N GLU A 419 -3.85 -26.87 -14.08
CA GLU A 419 -2.87 -27.78 -13.47
C GLU A 419 -1.89 -27.02 -12.58
N LEU A 420 -1.31 -25.93 -13.07
CA LEU A 420 -0.42 -25.07 -12.28
C LEU A 420 -1.13 -24.44 -11.08
N ALA A 421 -2.38 -24.02 -11.23
CA ALA A 421 -3.18 -23.47 -10.14
C ALA A 421 -3.46 -24.53 -9.06
N ALA A 422 -3.76 -25.77 -9.47
CA ALA A 422 -3.95 -26.89 -8.54
C ALA A 422 -2.64 -27.26 -7.81
N GLU A 423 -1.52 -27.29 -8.54
CA GLU A 423 -0.19 -27.53 -7.98
C GLU A 423 0.17 -26.44 -6.95
N ALA A 424 -0.03 -25.17 -7.29
CA ALA A 424 0.27 -24.04 -6.41
C ALA A 424 -0.57 -24.05 -5.12
N LYS A 425 -1.82 -24.54 -5.18
CA LYS A 425 -2.65 -24.78 -3.98
C LYS A 425 -2.08 -25.88 -3.09
N SER A 426 -1.54 -26.95 -3.68
CA SER A 426 -0.93 -28.05 -2.93
C SER A 426 0.45 -27.70 -2.37
N ASN A 427 1.23 -26.89 -3.08
CA ASN A 427 2.62 -26.56 -2.78
C ASN A 427 2.88 -25.04 -2.90
N PRO A 428 2.36 -24.20 -1.99
CA PRO A 428 2.46 -22.74 -2.08
C PRO A 428 3.89 -22.19 -1.96
N ASN A 429 4.85 -23.04 -1.55
CA ASN A 429 6.26 -22.67 -1.33
C ASN A 429 7.22 -23.09 -2.44
N THR A 430 6.70 -23.60 -3.57
CA THR A 430 7.53 -23.96 -4.73
C THR A 430 7.68 -22.76 -5.67
N TYR A 431 8.81 -22.07 -5.57
CA TYR A 431 9.12 -20.90 -6.41
C TYR A 431 9.92 -21.29 -7.64
N VAL A 432 9.69 -20.57 -8.73
CA VAL A 432 10.45 -20.74 -9.98
C VAL A 432 11.42 -19.59 -10.20
N ASP A 433 12.56 -19.90 -10.80
CA ASP A 433 13.45 -18.89 -11.35
C ASP A 433 12.81 -18.33 -12.64
N VAL A 434 12.17 -17.18 -12.50
CA VAL A 434 11.44 -16.50 -13.60
C VAL A 434 12.31 -16.18 -14.82
N SER A 435 13.64 -16.18 -14.68
CA SER A 435 14.55 -15.96 -15.81
C SER A 435 14.70 -17.19 -16.72
N LYS A 436 14.34 -18.38 -16.21
CA LYS A 436 14.57 -19.66 -16.89
C LYS A 436 13.29 -20.31 -17.42
N VAL A 437 12.13 -19.93 -16.89
CA VAL A 437 10.86 -20.58 -17.21
C VAL A 437 9.94 -19.57 -17.87
N SER A 438 9.66 -19.75 -19.17
CA SER A 438 8.55 -19.07 -19.84
C SER A 438 7.37 -20.01 -19.96
N PHE A 439 6.22 -19.58 -19.45
CA PHE A 439 4.97 -20.32 -19.53
C PHE A 439 4.46 -20.42 -20.97
N LEU A 440 4.44 -19.30 -21.69
CA LEU A 440 4.00 -19.22 -23.09
C LEU A 440 5.07 -19.72 -24.07
N GLY A 441 6.31 -19.84 -23.65
CA GLY A 441 7.44 -20.04 -24.56
C GLY A 441 7.67 -18.80 -25.44
N ARG A 442 8.70 -18.84 -26.29
CA ARG A 442 9.05 -17.67 -27.14
C ARG A 442 8.05 -17.39 -28.27
N SER A 443 7.19 -18.35 -28.63
CA SER A 443 6.39 -18.30 -29.85
C SER A 443 4.87 -18.35 -29.64
N SER A 444 4.37 -18.74 -28.46
CA SER A 444 2.93 -18.92 -28.27
C SER A 444 2.31 -17.58 -27.87
N ARG A 445 1.68 -16.90 -28.84
CA ARG A 445 0.75 -15.81 -28.53
C ARG A 445 -0.58 -16.43 -28.11
N LEU A 446 -1.20 -15.86 -27.08
CA LEU A 446 -2.58 -16.19 -26.75
C LEU A 446 -3.49 -15.70 -27.90
N ASP A 447 -4.50 -16.49 -28.20
CA ASP A 447 -5.56 -16.20 -29.16
C ASP A 447 -6.60 -15.24 -28.55
N TRP A 448 -6.13 -14.08 -28.08
CA TRP A 448 -7.02 -13.07 -27.52
C TRP A 448 -8.05 -12.60 -28.56
N GLN A 449 -9.30 -12.55 -28.12
CA GLN A 449 -10.42 -11.99 -28.85
C GLN A 449 -11.14 -10.98 -27.95
N ILE A 450 -11.46 -9.81 -28.49
CA ILE A 450 -12.35 -8.86 -27.82
C ILE A 450 -13.78 -9.36 -27.97
N VAL A 451 -14.38 -9.82 -26.88
CA VAL A 451 -15.74 -10.39 -26.89
C VAL A 451 -16.80 -9.39 -26.46
N GLY A 452 -16.41 -8.27 -25.86
CA GLY A 452 -17.35 -7.26 -25.43
C GLY A 452 -16.71 -6.03 -24.79
N LEU A 453 -17.61 -5.08 -24.49
CA LEU A 453 -17.37 -3.85 -23.76
C LEU A 453 -18.43 -3.78 -22.65
N GLN A 454 -18.00 -3.70 -21.40
CA GLN A 454 -18.87 -3.44 -20.25
C GLN A 454 -18.84 -1.94 -19.94
N SER A 455 -19.97 -1.26 -19.81
CA SER A 455 -19.99 0.15 -19.41
C SER A 455 -21.36 0.51 -18.82
N ASP A 456 -21.37 1.28 -17.75
CA ASP A 456 -22.60 1.87 -17.19
C ASP A 456 -23.19 2.97 -18.08
N LEU A 457 -22.41 3.50 -19.03
CA LEU A 457 -22.73 4.65 -19.87
C LEU A 457 -23.00 5.94 -19.07
N ASP A 458 -22.57 5.98 -17.80
CA ASP A 458 -22.74 7.14 -16.96
C ASP A 458 -21.74 8.22 -17.36
N ARG A 459 -22.25 9.44 -17.58
CA ARG A 459 -21.41 10.56 -18.00
C ARG A 459 -20.63 11.09 -16.82
N VAL A 460 -19.32 10.87 -16.86
CA VAL A 460 -18.36 11.45 -15.93
C VAL A 460 -17.73 12.67 -16.59
N GLN A 461 -17.79 13.82 -15.92
CA GLN A 461 -17.05 15.00 -16.34
C GLN A 461 -15.60 14.87 -15.88
N ALA A 462 -14.64 14.97 -16.81
CA ALA A 462 -13.23 15.07 -16.47
C ALA A 462 -13.04 16.33 -15.64
N THR A 463 -12.72 16.12 -14.37
CA THR A 463 -12.15 17.15 -13.52
C THR A 463 -10.88 17.61 -14.23
N GLY A 464 -10.90 18.85 -14.76
CA GLY A 464 -9.68 19.45 -15.29
C GLY A 464 -8.57 19.37 -14.24
N PRO A 465 -7.28 19.40 -14.64
CA PRO A 465 -6.16 19.37 -13.71
C PRO A 465 -6.46 20.36 -12.60
N GLY A 466 -6.78 19.84 -11.41
CA GLY A 466 -7.40 20.62 -10.36
C GLY A 466 -6.50 21.80 -10.09
N GLY A 467 -6.99 23.02 -10.36
CA GLY A 467 -6.39 24.21 -9.76
C GLY A 467 -6.35 23.91 -8.27
N ASN A 468 -5.14 23.73 -7.75
CA ASN A 468 -4.85 23.25 -6.41
C ASN A 468 -5.86 23.92 -5.46
N PRO A 469 -6.88 23.20 -4.93
CA PRO A 469 -7.90 23.83 -4.10
C PRO A 469 -7.15 24.45 -2.95
N GLY A 470 -7.19 25.78 -2.88
CA GLY A 470 -6.22 26.60 -2.18
C GLY A 470 -5.78 25.94 -0.88
N MET A 471 -4.47 25.69 -0.77
CA MET A 471 -3.89 25.56 0.57
C MET A 471 -4.26 26.86 1.30
N PRO A 472 -5.00 26.79 2.42
CA PRO A 472 -5.19 27.95 3.28
C PRO A 472 -3.85 28.44 3.84
#